data_AF-A0A2P5XK89-F1
#
_entry.id   AF-A0A2P5XK89-F1
#
_cell.length_a   1.000
_cell.length_b   1.000
_cell.length_c   1.000
_cell.angle_alpha   90.00
_cell.angle_beta   90.00
_cell.angle_gamma   90.00
#
_symmetry.space_group_name_H-M   'P 1'
#
loop_
_entity.id
_entity.type
_entity.pdbx_description
1 polymer ?
#
loop_
_entity_poly.entity_id
_entity_poly.type
_entity_poly.pdbx_seq_one_letter_code
_entity_poly.pdbx_strand_id
1 'polypeptide(L)'
;MEISLQKNNLITMLLILVCPDLLFSGFEANALPYDYTASIECLETPLKPLHGGGIILNPELNMGLKGWQAFGDAKIEQRELAGNKFVAVHARNHPTDSISQKLYLQQETLYSFSAWIQVSEGNEAVAAVFKTGTGFKHGGAVVAESKCWSMLKGGFTSDATGPAELYFEVIFFVRVFEF
;
A
#
# COMPACT_ATOMS: atom_id res chain seq x y z
N MET A 1 -8.46 -4.51 -75.13
CA MET A 1 -7.05 -4.12 -74.89
C MET A 1 -7.04 -2.62 -75.16
N GLU A 2 -7.17 -1.72 -74.20
CA GLU A 2 -6.55 -1.65 -72.87
C GLU A 2 -7.58 -1.18 -71.83
N ILE A 3 -7.74 -1.97 -70.77
CA ILE A 3 -8.18 -1.51 -69.46
C ILE A 3 -6.91 -1.60 -68.61
N SER A 4 -6.50 -0.55 -67.88
CA SER A 4 -5.91 -0.71 -66.53
C SER A 4 -5.22 0.52 -65.90
N LEU A 5 -5.05 1.67 -66.55
CA LEU A 5 -4.12 2.68 -66.00
C LEU A 5 -4.69 3.89 -65.25
N GLN A 6 -6.00 4.18 -65.28
CA GLN A 6 -6.55 5.35 -64.55
C GLN A 6 -7.36 5.04 -63.27
N LYS A 7 -7.94 3.84 -63.13
CA LYS A 7 -8.80 3.54 -61.97
C LYS A 7 -8.00 3.12 -60.73
N ASN A 8 -6.80 2.57 -60.92
CA ASN A 8 -5.92 2.17 -59.83
C ASN A 8 -5.30 3.37 -59.12
N ASN A 9 -4.99 4.48 -59.81
CA ASN A 9 -4.38 5.65 -59.17
C ASN A 9 -5.35 6.42 -58.27
N LEU A 10 -6.64 6.51 -58.61
CA LEU A 10 -7.62 7.21 -57.78
C LEU A 10 -7.92 6.43 -56.49
N ILE A 11 -8.05 5.10 -56.58
CA ILE A 11 -8.25 4.22 -55.42
C ILE A 11 -6.99 4.19 -54.54
N THR A 12 -5.80 4.13 -55.15
CA THR A 12 -4.51 4.17 -54.43
C THR A 12 -4.32 5.54 -53.76
N MET A 13 -4.70 6.64 -54.41
CA MET A 13 -4.63 7.99 -53.84
C MET A 13 -5.65 8.20 -52.70
N LEU A 14 -6.86 7.64 -52.79
CA LEU A 14 -7.82 7.62 -51.68
C LEU A 14 -7.36 6.75 -50.49
N LEU A 15 -6.70 5.62 -50.74
CA LEU A 15 -6.15 4.76 -49.67
C LEU A 15 -4.97 5.42 -48.92
N ILE A 16 -4.19 6.25 -49.60
CA ILE A 16 -3.05 6.99 -48.99
C ILE A 16 -3.54 8.20 -48.17
N LEU A 17 -4.64 8.85 -48.58
CA LEU A 17 -5.22 10.01 -47.88
C LEU A 17 -5.98 9.65 -46.59
N VAL A 18 -6.42 8.39 -46.43
CA VAL A 18 -7.15 7.92 -45.23
C VAL A 18 -6.19 7.33 -44.17
N CYS A 19 -4.91 7.17 -44.50
CA CYS A 19 -3.94 6.45 -43.66
C CYS A 19 -3.13 7.29 -42.62
N PRO A 20 -3.10 8.64 -42.60
CA PRO A 20 -2.39 9.35 -41.53
C PRO A 20 -3.18 9.41 -40.22
N ASP A 21 -4.52 9.43 -40.28
CA ASP A 21 -5.38 9.63 -39.10
C ASP A 21 -5.53 8.36 -38.25
N LEU A 22 -5.15 7.20 -38.79
CA LEU A 22 -5.22 5.90 -38.12
C LEU A 22 -3.92 5.47 -37.43
N LEU A 23 -2.83 6.24 -37.56
CA LEU A 23 -1.50 5.87 -37.04
C LEU A 23 -1.03 6.67 -35.81
N PHE A 24 -1.87 7.56 -35.28
CA PHE A 24 -1.58 8.28 -34.03
C PHE A 24 -2.71 8.13 -33.01
N SER A 25 -3.10 6.90 -32.68
CA SER A 25 -3.60 6.65 -31.33
C SER A 25 -2.40 6.70 -30.37
N GLY A 26 -2.06 7.91 -29.93
CA GLY A 26 -1.14 8.07 -28.80
C GLY A 26 -1.66 7.25 -27.62
N PHE A 27 -0.78 6.49 -26.97
CA PHE A 27 -1.13 5.80 -25.73
C PHE A 27 -1.39 6.87 -24.65
N GLU A 28 -2.66 7.15 -24.37
CA GLU A 28 -3.04 7.97 -23.22
C GLU A 28 -2.83 7.14 -21.94
N ALA A 29 -1.64 7.24 -21.36
CA ALA A 29 -1.38 6.74 -20.02
C ALA A 29 -1.89 7.78 -19.01
N ASN A 30 -3.10 7.58 -18.50
CA ASN A 30 -3.62 8.39 -17.40
C ASN A 30 -2.80 8.09 -16.14
N ALA A 31 -1.86 8.96 -15.80
CA ALA A 31 -1.17 8.89 -14.52
C ALA A 31 -2.16 9.24 -13.41
N LEU A 32 -2.30 8.34 -12.41
CA LEU A 32 -3.07 8.66 -11.22
C LEU A 32 -2.41 9.86 -10.51
N PRO A 33 -3.19 10.86 -10.03
CA PRO A 33 -2.62 11.96 -9.26
C PRO A 33 -1.92 11.42 -8.01
N TYR A 34 -0.69 11.89 -7.79
CA TYR A 34 0.12 11.44 -6.66
C TYR A 34 -0.52 11.88 -5.32
N ASP A 35 -0.50 10.97 -4.35
CA ASP A 35 -1.08 11.19 -3.03
C ASP A 35 -0.08 11.85 -2.07
N TYR A 36 -0.11 13.18 -1.99
CA TYR A 36 0.75 14.02 -1.14
C TYR A 36 0.41 13.99 0.37
N THR A 37 -0.46 13.09 0.83
CA THR A 37 -0.82 12.99 2.27
C THR A 37 0.25 12.34 3.15
N ALA A 38 1.46 12.10 2.63
CA ALA A 38 2.55 11.54 3.41
C ALA A 38 3.10 12.58 4.40
N SER A 39 3.12 12.27 5.69
CA SER A 39 3.82 13.06 6.71
C SER A 39 5.15 12.41 7.04
N ILE A 40 6.23 13.19 7.04
CA ILE A 40 7.52 12.79 7.60
C ILE A 40 7.70 13.25 9.06
N GLU A 41 6.76 14.05 9.57
CA GLU A 41 6.80 14.60 10.92
C GLU A 41 6.30 13.57 11.92
N CYS A 42 6.97 13.51 13.08
CA CYS A 42 6.51 12.73 14.22
C CYS A 42 5.49 13.56 15.02
N LEU A 43 4.23 13.11 15.05
CA LEU A 43 3.13 13.88 15.60
C LEU A 43 2.75 13.45 17.02
N GLU A 44 2.40 14.40 17.89
CA GLU A 44 1.90 14.06 19.23
C GLU A 44 0.55 13.31 19.17
N THR A 45 -0.33 13.76 18.27
CA THR A 45 -1.62 13.11 17.99
C THR A 45 -1.63 12.66 16.53
N PRO A 46 -1.92 11.38 16.23
CA PRO A 46 -1.96 10.91 14.86
C PRO A 46 -3.20 11.44 14.15
N LEU A 47 -3.10 11.59 12.83
CA LEU A 47 -4.24 11.95 12.01
C LEU A 47 -5.18 10.75 11.81
N LYS A 48 -6.42 11.04 11.42
CA LYS A 48 -7.40 10.01 11.08
C LYS A 48 -6.92 9.12 9.92
N PRO A 49 -7.46 7.89 9.80
CA PRO A 49 -7.14 7.00 8.69
C PRO A 49 -7.36 7.68 7.33
N LEU A 50 -6.35 7.59 6.45
CA LEU A 50 -6.48 8.10 5.09
C LEU A 50 -7.55 7.33 4.31
N HIS A 51 -8.24 8.02 3.42
CA HIS A 51 -9.28 7.44 2.54
C HIS A 51 -10.37 6.65 3.32
N GLY A 52 -10.64 7.05 4.57
CA GLY A 52 -11.62 6.37 5.44
C GLY A 52 -11.20 4.97 5.89
N GLY A 53 -9.93 4.59 5.71
CA GLY A 53 -9.39 3.26 6.03
C GLY A 53 -9.61 2.20 4.96
N GLY A 54 -10.31 2.51 3.87
CA GLY A 54 -10.48 1.61 2.73
C GLY A 54 -11.07 0.24 3.12
N ILE A 55 -10.33 -0.83 2.82
CA ILE A 55 -10.74 -2.22 3.12
C ILE A 55 -10.40 -2.68 4.54
N ILE A 56 -9.76 -1.83 5.36
CA ILE A 56 -9.43 -2.14 6.75
C ILE A 56 -10.71 -2.08 7.60
N LEU A 57 -10.97 -3.14 8.35
CA LEU A 57 -12.07 -3.21 9.30
C LEU A 57 -11.69 -2.47 10.59
N ASN A 58 -12.60 -1.62 11.08
CA ASN A 58 -12.45 -0.87 12.34
C ASN A 58 -11.12 -0.09 12.43
N PRO A 59 -10.78 0.76 11.44
CA PRO A 59 -9.49 1.46 11.38
C PRO A 59 -9.34 2.53 12.46
N GLU A 60 -10.45 3.08 12.96
CA GLU A 60 -10.46 4.06 14.07
C GLU A 60 -10.58 3.41 15.46
N LEU A 61 -10.65 2.08 15.54
CA LEU A 61 -10.74 1.32 16.80
C LEU A 61 -11.93 1.72 17.70
N ASN A 62 -13.01 2.21 17.10
CA ASN A 62 -14.23 2.59 17.83
C ASN A 62 -15.06 1.39 18.29
N MET A 63 -14.82 0.20 17.72
CA MET A 63 -15.53 -1.04 18.06
C MET A 63 -14.65 -2.06 18.80
N GLY A 64 -13.78 -1.59 19.70
CA GLY A 64 -12.87 -2.51 20.38
C GLY A 64 -11.77 -3.03 19.45
N LEU A 65 -11.35 -4.27 19.68
CA LEU A 65 -10.47 -5.05 18.79
C LEU A 65 -11.20 -5.75 17.64
N LYS A 66 -12.46 -5.39 17.32
CA LYS A 66 -13.21 -6.05 16.24
C LYS A 66 -12.42 -5.97 14.92
N GLY A 67 -12.11 -7.13 14.33
CA GLY A 67 -11.31 -7.25 13.10
C GLY A 67 -9.81 -7.31 13.30
N TRP A 68 -9.32 -7.03 14.51
CA TRP A 68 -7.91 -7.09 14.88
C TRP A 68 -7.66 -8.28 15.80
N GLN A 69 -6.53 -8.94 15.62
CA GLN A 69 -6.13 -10.09 16.42
C GLN A 69 -4.63 -10.06 16.66
N ALA A 70 -4.14 -10.82 17.65
CA ALA A 70 -2.71 -11.02 17.82
C ALA A 70 -2.14 -11.82 16.64
N PHE A 71 -0.89 -11.50 16.29
CA PHE A 71 -0.08 -12.25 15.34
C PHE A 71 1.15 -12.79 16.06
N GLY A 72 1.47 -14.06 15.85
CA GLY A 72 2.47 -14.77 16.64
C GLY A 72 2.02 -14.92 18.10
N ASP A 73 2.97 -14.83 19.03
CA ASP A 73 2.73 -15.02 20.47
C ASP A 73 2.47 -13.69 21.22
N ALA A 74 2.23 -12.61 20.47
CA ALA A 74 2.01 -11.29 21.02
C ALA A 74 0.76 -11.22 21.89
N LYS A 75 0.80 -10.36 22.92
CA LYS A 75 -0.40 -9.92 23.64
C LYS A 75 -0.80 -8.54 23.12
N ILE A 76 -2.10 -8.37 22.91
CA ILE A 76 -2.67 -7.14 22.38
C ILE A 76 -3.76 -6.63 23.31
N GLU A 77 -3.81 -5.31 23.46
CA GLU A 77 -4.89 -4.64 24.17
C GLU A 77 -5.16 -3.29 23.55
N GLN A 78 -6.42 -2.85 23.58
CA GLN A 78 -6.76 -1.49 23.17
C GLN A 78 -6.51 -0.53 24.33
N ARG A 79 -5.86 0.59 24.03
CA ARG A 79 -5.66 1.71 24.95
C ARG A 79 -6.19 3.00 24.33
N GLU A 80 -6.40 4.01 25.16
CA GLU A 80 -6.81 5.34 24.74
C GLU A 80 -5.98 6.38 25.49
N LEU A 81 -5.42 7.34 24.76
CA LEU A 81 -4.64 8.45 25.30
C LEU A 81 -5.01 9.73 24.56
N ALA A 82 -5.37 10.79 25.30
CA ALA A 82 -5.76 12.08 24.72
C ALA A 82 -6.85 11.98 23.62
N GLY A 83 -7.79 11.03 23.77
CA GLY A 83 -8.86 10.76 22.80
C GLY A 83 -8.43 9.93 21.59
N ASN A 84 -7.15 9.58 21.46
CA ASN A 84 -6.65 8.68 20.44
C ASN A 84 -6.71 7.23 20.93
N LYS A 85 -7.46 6.39 20.22
CA LYS A 85 -7.56 4.95 20.48
C LYS A 85 -6.50 4.21 19.65
N PHE A 86 -5.76 3.32 20.28
CA PHE A 86 -4.72 2.54 19.61
C PHE A 86 -4.62 1.13 20.19
N VAL A 87 -4.00 0.22 19.43
CA VAL A 87 -3.71 -1.14 19.91
C VAL A 87 -2.26 -1.17 20.39
N ALA A 88 -2.08 -1.49 21.67
CA ALA A 88 -0.76 -1.74 22.24
C ALA A 88 -0.42 -3.22 22.10
N VAL A 89 0.78 -3.49 21.58
CA VAL A 89 1.33 -4.84 21.45
C VAL A 89 2.46 -5.00 22.47
N HIS A 90 2.42 -6.06 23.27
CA HIS A 90 3.41 -6.32 24.31
C HIS A 90 3.67 -7.82 24.47
N ALA A 91 4.65 -8.17 25.32
CA ALA A 91 5.12 -9.55 25.52
C ALA A 91 5.52 -10.25 24.21
N ARG A 92 6.25 -9.54 23.34
CA ARG A 92 6.75 -10.02 22.04
C ARG A 92 8.03 -10.83 22.24
N ASN A 93 8.14 -11.97 21.56
CA ASN A 93 9.31 -12.84 21.57
C ASN A 93 10.04 -12.83 20.21
N HIS A 94 9.30 -12.59 19.12
CA HIS A 94 9.81 -12.53 17.76
C HIS A 94 9.59 -11.16 17.10
N PRO A 95 10.41 -10.77 16.12
CA PRO A 95 10.25 -9.50 15.39
C PRO A 95 8.90 -9.38 14.69
N THR A 96 8.30 -10.50 14.31
CA THR A 96 6.98 -10.60 13.68
C THR A 96 5.83 -10.59 14.67
N ASP A 97 6.06 -10.77 15.97
CA ASP A 97 4.97 -10.78 16.96
C ASP A 97 4.31 -9.40 16.99
N SER A 98 3.05 -9.33 16.58
CA SER A 98 2.37 -8.05 16.30
C SER A 98 0.85 -8.15 16.44
N ILE A 99 0.15 -7.17 15.86
CA ILE A 99 -1.26 -7.29 15.52
C ILE A 99 -1.40 -7.73 14.07
N SER A 100 -2.50 -8.40 13.74
CA SER A 100 -2.89 -8.66 12.36
C SER A 100 -4.36 -8.38 12.08
N GLN A 101 -4.64 -8.26 10.78
CA GLN A 101 -5.99 -8.18 10.24
C GLN A 101 -6.11 -9.00 8.96
N LYS A 102 -7.17 -9.80 8.86
CA LYS A 102 -7.49 -10.56 7.65
C LYS A 102 -8.16 -9.64 6.63
N LEU A 103 -7.70 -9.74 5.39
CA LEU A 103 -8.11 -8.95 4.25
C LEU A 103 -8.46 -9.88 3.07
N TYR A 104 -9.12 -9.33 2.07
CA TYR A 104 -9.34 -10.00 0.78
C TYR A 104 -8.84 -9.09 -0.33
N LEU A 105 -7.79 -9.51 -1.01
CA LEU A 105 -7.15 -8.73 -2.07
C LEU A 105 -7.68 -9.14 -3.44
N GLN A 106 -7.66 -8.19 -4.37
CA GLN A 106 -8.00 -8.38 -5.77
C GLN A 106 -6.73 -8.34 -6.61
N GLN A 107 -6.62 -9.25 -7.58
CA GLN A 107 -5.48 -9.31 -8.51
C GLN A 107 -5.32 -8.01 -9.30
N GLU A 108 -4.08 -7.67 -9.65
CA GLU A 108 -3.69 -6.49 -10.45
C GLU A 108 -4.16 -5.16 -9.85
N THR A 109 -4.56 -5.16 -8.58
CA THR A 109 -5.02 -3.97 -7.86
C THR A 109 -3.85 -3.34 -7.13
N LEU A 110 -3.67 -2.03 -7.35
CA LEU A 110 -2.71 -1.20 -6.63
C LEU A 110 -3.33 -0.75 -5.30
N TYR A 111 -2.80 -1.25 -4.20
CA TYR A 111 -3.21 -0.86 -2.86
C TYR A 111 -2.28 0.22 -2.30
N SER A 112 -2.85 1.32 -1.84
CA SER A 112 -2.18 2.30 -0.99
C SER A 112 -2.39 1.93 0.47
N PHE A 113 -1.32 1.98 1.26
CA PHE A 113 -1.34 1.63 2.67
C PHE A 113 -0.80 2.78 3.52
N SER A 114 -1.45 3.04 4.64
CA SER A 114 -0.95 3.97 5.65
C SER A 114 -1.34 3.54 7.06
N ALA A 115 -0.46 3.81 8.02
CA ALA A 115 -0.69 3.58 9.44
C ALA A 115 0.13 4.57 10.28
N TRP A 116 -0.32 4.84 11.50
CA TRP A 116 0.47 5.58 12.49
C TRP A 116 1.06 4.61 13.48
N ILE A 117 2.38 4.65 13.65
CA ILE A 117 3.15 3.71 14.45
C ILE A 117 3.92 4.49 15.51
N GLN A 118 3.93 3.96 16.74
CA GLN A 118 4.71 4.46 17.85
C GLN A 118 5.35 3.27 18.57
N VAL A 119 6.57 3.45 19.06
CA VAL A 119 7.23 2.48 19.94
C VAL A 119 7.27 2.99 21.38
N SER A 120 7.39 2.08 22.34
CA SER A 120 7.45 2.45 23.75
C SER A 120 8.77 3.13 24.12
N GLU A 121 9.88 2.71 23.49
CA GLU A 121 11.23 3.15 23.83
C GLU A 121 12.09 3.25 22.57
N GLY A 122 13.02 4.22 22.57
CA GLY A 122 13.97 4.41 21.48
C GLY A 122 13.30 4.66 20.14
N ASN A 123 13.92 4.14 19.08
CA ASN A 123 13.45 4.19 17.70
C ASN A 123 13.63 2.81 17.07
N GLU A 124 12.64 2.33 16.32
CA GLU A 124 12.70 1.03 15.64
C GLU A 124 12.16 1.11 14.22
N ALA A 125 12.74 0.33 13.30
CA ALA A 125 12.15 0.18 11.97
C ALA A 125 10.98 -0.80 12.03
N VAL A 126 9.81 -0.34 11.59
CA VAL A 126 8.60 -1.15 11.52
C VAL A 126 8.12 -1.21 10.07
N ALA A 127 7.89 -2.42 9.57
CA ALA A 127 7.27 -2.65 8.27
C ALA A 127 5.86 -3.20 8.39
N ALA A 128 5.03 -2.87 7.41
CA ALA A 128 3.75 -3.54 7.19
C ALA A 128 3.92 -4.62 6.13
N VAL A 129 3.47 -5.82 6.45
CA VAL A 129 3.60 -6.99 5.58
C VAL A 129 2.25 -7.62 5.33
N PHE A 130 1.97 -7.89 4.06
CA PHE A 130 0.77 -8.57 3.60
C PHE A 130 1.15 -10.00 3.22
N LYS A 131 0.79 -10.94 4.09
CA LYS A 131 0.94 -12.38 3.82
C LYS A 131 -0.21 -12.85 2.93
N THR A 132 0.11 -13.32 1.74
CA THR A 132 -0.86 -13.85 0.77
C THR A 132 -0.61 -15.34 0.55
N GLY A 133 -1.49 -16.00 -0.22
CA GLY A 133 -1.24 -17.37 -0.67
C GLY A 133 -0.02 -17.54 -1.58
N THR A 134 0.48 -16.45 -2.18
CA THR A 134 1.62 -16.45 -3.12
C THR A 134 2.93 -15.98 -2.47
N GLY A 135 2.91 -15.47 -1.24
CA GLY A 135 4.10 -15.04 -0.53
C GLY A 135 3.86 -13.85 0.40
N PHE A 136 4.84 -12.96 0.49
CA PHE A 136 4.81 -11.78 1.35
C PHE A 136 5.03 -10.53 0.52
N LYS A 137 4.18 -9.52 0.71
CA LYS A 137 4.32 -8.20 0.09
C LYS A 137 4.56 -7.16 1.18
N HIS A 138 5.67 -6.41 1.06
CA HIS A 138 5.95 -5.30 1.95
C HIS A 138 5.19 -4.07 1.46
N GLY A 139 4.28 -3.55 2.28
CA GLY A 139 3.46 -2.38 1.95
C GLY A 139 4.07 -1.05 2.36
N GLY A 140 5.25 -1.04 2.98
CA GLY A 140 5.96 0.16 3.43
C GLY A 140 6.66 -0.08 4.76
N ALA A 141 7.57 0.84 5.11
CA ALA A 141 8.29 0.83 6.37
C ALA A 141 8.50 2.26 6.89
N VAL A 142 8.65 2.39 8.20
CA VAL A 142 8.94 3.66 8.87
C VAL A 142 9.90 3.42 10.03
N VAL A 143 10.72 4.42 10.37
CA VAL A 143 11.39 4.47 11.67
C VAL A 143 10.39 5.07 12.66
N ALA A 144 9.81 4.23 13.50
CA ALA A 144 8.88 4.64 14.54
C ALA A 144 9.67 5.13 15.76
N GLU A 145 9.24 6.25 16.33
CA GLU A 145 9.89 6.87 17.49
C GLU A 145 9.06 6.67 18.75
N SER A 146 9.73 6.76 19.89
CA SER A 146 9.04 6.88 21.18
C SER A 146 8.45 8.29 21.37
N LYS A 147 7.32 8.37 22.09
CA LYS A 147 6.62 9.61 22.51
C LYS A 147 5.82 10.36 21.44
N CYS A 148 6.01 10.08 20.15
CA CYS A 148 5.20 10.63 19.06
C CYS A 148 4.83 9.53 18.06
N TRP A 149 3.99 9.85 17.08
CA TRP A 149 3.47 8.94 16.07
C TRP A 149 4.14 9.20 14.73
N SER A 150 4.76 8.16 14.18
CA SER A 150 5.39 8.18 12.87
C SER A 150 4.46 7.57 11.82
N MET A 151 4.29 8.26 10.69
CA MET A 151 3.43 7.77 9.61
C MET A 151 4.19 6.73 8.77
N LEU A 152 3.70 5.49 8.78
CA LEU A 152 4.06 4.50 7.79
C LEU A 152 3.17 4.73 6.57
N LYS A 153 3.77 5.01 5.42
CA LYS A 153 3.07 5.06 4.14
C LYS A 153 3.77 4.19 3.11
N GLY A 154 2.99 3.53 2.27
CA GLY A 154 3.50 2.85 1.10
C GLY A 154 2.36 2.23 0.30
N GLY A 155 2.65 1.15 -0.41
CA GLY A 155 1.68 0.44 -1.20
C GLY A 155 2.29 -0.76 -1.88
N PHE A 156 1.44 -1.58 -2.49
CA PHE A 156 1.88 -2.73 -3.26
C PHE A 156 0.81 -3.10 -4.30
N THR A 157 1.22 -3.79 -5.35
CA THR A 157 0.30 -4.41 -6.30
C THR A 157 0.08 -5.87 -5.91
N SER A 158 -1.18 -6.30 -5.87
CA SER A 158 -1.50 -7.70 -5.56
C SER A 158 -1.36 -8.57 -6.80
N ASP A 159 -0.57 -9.65 -6.71
CA ASP A 159 -0.34 -10.58 -7.83
C ASP A 159 -1.46 -11.63 -7.97
N ALA A 160 -2.33 -11.77 -6.96
CA ALA A 160 -3.39 -12.76 -6.92
C ALA A 160 -4.63 -12.23 -6.19
N THR A 161 -5.81 -12.72 -6.59
CA THR A 161 -7.05 -12.54 -5.82
C THR A 161 -7.12 -13.57 -4.71
N GLY A 162 -7.43 -13.16 -3.49
CA GLY A 162 -7.63 -14.10 -2.39
C GLY A 162 -7.44 -13.51 -0.99
N PRO A 163 -7.53 -14.37 0.03
CA PRO A 163 -7.31 -13.95 1.41
C PRO A 163 -5.86 -13.52 1.63
N ALA A 164 -5.68 -12.48 2.43
CA ALA A 164 -4.39 -12.01 2.91
C ALA A 164 -4.47 -11.69 4.40
N GLU A 165 -3.33 -11.64 5.06
CA GLU A 165 -3.20 -11.21 6.44
C GLU A 165 -2.17 -10.08 6.51
N LEU A 166 -2.65 -8.88 6.85
CA LEU A 166 -1.79 -7.74 7.19
C LEU A 166 -1.26 -7.96 8.60
N TYR A 167 0.05 -7.85 8.78
CA TYR A 167 0.71 -7.80 10.08
C TYR A 167 1.88 -6.82 10.04
N PHE A 168 2.53 -6.59 11.17
CA PHE A 168 3.66 -5.67 11.28
C PHE A 168 4.89 -6.41 11.82
N GLU A 169 6.07 -6.01 11.38
CA GLU A 169 7.31 -6.59 11.89
C GLU A 169 8.37 -5.53 12.14
N VAL A 170 9.26 -5.81 13.08
CA VAL A 170 10.46 -5.00 13.30
C VAL A 170 11.56 -5.50 12.38
N ILE A 171 12.12 -4.60 11.57
CA ILE A 171 13.21 -4.92 10.66
C ILE A 171 14.54 -4.62 11.33
N PHE A 172 15.47 -5.57 11.28
CA PHE A 172 16.87 -5.32 11.62
C PHE A 172 17.60 -4.73 10.41
N PHE A 173 18.07 -3.49 10.53
CA PHE A 173 18.94 -2.91 9.51
C PHE A 173 20.34 -3.53 9.60
N VAL A 174 20.80 -4.10 8.49
CA VAL A 174 22.23 -4.40 8.29
C VAL A 174 22.90 -3.13 7.79
N ARG A 175 23.84 -2.59 8.56
CA ARG A 175 24.69 -1.48 8.12
C ARG A 175 25.85 -2.05 7.31
N VAL A 176 25.84 -1.83 6.01
CA VAL A 176 26.97 -2.16 5.12
C VAL A 176 27.70 -0.86 4.80
N PHE A 177 29.01 -0.84 5.03
CA PHE A 177 29.90 0.22 4.58
C PHE A 177 30.66 -0.31 3.36
N GLU A 178 30.38 0.23 2.18
CA GLU A 178 31.19 -0.03 0.98
C GLU A 178 32.30 1.02 0.88
N PHE A 179 33.51 0.59 0.52
CA PHE A 179 34.65 1.45 0.19
C PHE A 179 34.77 1.57 -1.33
#